data_AF-A0A3C1VCD3-F1
#
_entry.id   AF-A0A3C1VCD3-F1
#
_cell.length_a   1.000
_cell.length_b   1.000
_cell.length_c   1.000
_cell.angle_alpha   90.00
_cell.angle_beta   90.00
_cell.angle_gamma   90.00
#
_symmetry.space_group_name_H-M   'P 1'
#
loop_
_entity.id
_entity.type
_entity.pdbx_description
1 polymer ?
#
loop_
_entity_poly.entity_id
_entity_poly.type
_entity_poly.pdbx_seq_one_letter_code
_entity_poly.pdbx_strand_id
1 'polypeptide(L)'
;MIANTKCQHCGNEFETDGMNRTEFCPHCGKETTLYVPPPAPVPEVEQSAQKPTLPTPNPLTKEQIEWRESRRATGSNPLSPADTLQQIRQQTCYKTLRGLIDLVQILFFVAAGLAVLGVGAGFFAGSDAPAAGKFVTVIIGIASAFILIVLAIAWKQAALLLVDIADCQIRLAGKNR
;
A
#
# COMPACT_ATOMS: atom_id res chain seq x y z
N MET A 1 9.33 16.22 18.60
CA MET A 1 8.91 17.62 18.84
C MET A 1 7.93 17.93 17.74
N ILE A 2 6.68 18.23 18.06
CA ILE A 2 5.66 18.52 17.04
C ILE A 2 5.85 19.97 16.62
N ALA A 3 6.17 20.21 15.36
CA ALA A 3 6.34 21.54 14.79
C ALA A 3 5.16 21.85 13.85
N ASN A 4 4.60 23.05 13.97
CA ASN A 4 3.60 23.55 13.03
C ASN A 4 4.29 24.16 11.81
N THR A 5 3.95 23.69 10.62
CA THR A 5 4.59 24.12 9.37
C THR A 5 3.55 24.45 8.30
N LYS A 6 3.89 25.38 7.40
CA LYS A 6 3.02 25.78 6.27
C LYS A 6 3.39 25.01 5.02
N CYS A 7 2.39 24.42 4.37
CA CYS A 7 2.60 23.83 3.05
C CYS A 7 2.97 24.91 2.03
N GLN A 8 4.08 24.72 1.31
CA GLN A 8 4.51 25.63 0.23
C GLN A 8 3.55 25.65 -0.98
N HIS A 9 2.67 24.65 -1.10
CA HIS A 9 1.77 24.51 -2.25
C HIS A 9 0.36 25.03 -2.01
N CYS A 10 -0.24 24.74 -0.85
CA CYS A 10 -1.61 25.16 -0.53
C CYS A 10 -1.70 26.22 0.56
N GLY A 11 -0.61 26.53 1.25
CA GLY A 11 -0.58 27.53 2.33
C GLY A 11 -1.22 27.08 3.65
N ASN A 12 -1.82 25.88 3.71
CA ASN A 12 -2.41 25.35 4.93
C ASN A 12 -1.32 24.96 5.95
N GLU A 13 -1.63 25.22 7.21
CA GLU A 13 -0.82 24.81 8.36
C GLU A 13 -1.14 23.35 8.72
N PHE A 14 -0.11 22.57 9.03
CA PHE A 14 -0.27 21.20 9.52
C PHE A 14 0.86 20.83 10.50
N GLU A 15 0.55 19.89 11.39
CA GLU A 15 1.46 19.37 12.39
C GLU A 15 2.36 18.26 11.80
N THR A 16 3.65 18.35 12.08
CA THR A 16 4.66 17.39 11.63
C THR A 16 5.60 17.05 12.78
N ASP A 17 6.08 15.80 12.83
CA ASP A 17 7.05 15.34 13.82
C ASP A 17 8.47 15.91 13.58
N GLY A 18 8.68 16.66 12.49
CA GLY A 18 9.90 17.43 12.23
C GLY A 18 11.16 16.58 12.07
N MET A 19 11.00 15.27 11.88
CA MET A 19 12.10 14.31 11.85
C MET A 19 12.65 14.10 10.43
N ASN A 20 11.88 14.47 9.41
CA ASN A 20 12.26 14.36 8.00
C ASN A 20 12.35 15.72 7.32
N ARG A 21 13.30 15.88 6.39
CA ARG A 21 13.50 17.13 5.61
C ARG A 21 12.37 17.41 4.62
N THR A 22 11.58 16.38 4.27
CA THR A 22 10.50 16.43 3.30
C THR A 22 9.34 15.58 3.80
N GLU A 23 8.16 16.19 3.91
CA GLU A 23 6.93 15.50 4.30
C GLU A 23 5.77 15.83 3.36
N PHE A 24 4.82 14.92 3.24
CA PHE A 24 3.66 15.09 2.36
C PHE A 24 2.57 15.86 3.09
N CYS A 25 2.07 16.94 2.48
CA CYS A 25 0.97 17.70 3.06
C CYS A 25 -0.33 16.88 3.03
N PRO A 26 -1.05 16.72 4.15
CA PRO A 26 -2.31 15.96 4.21
C PRO A 26 -3.45 16.62 3.43
N HIS A 27 -3.34 17.91 3.10
CA HIS A 27 -4.38 18.65 2.37
C HIS A 27 -4.24 18.57 0.85
N CYS A 28 -3.01 18.56 0.32
CA CYS A 28 -2.77 18.61 -1.13
C CYS A 28 -1.94 17.45 -1.68
N GLY A 29 -1.41 16.58 -0.82
CA GLY A 29 -0.63 15.40 -1.21
C GLY A 29 0.72 15.68 -1.87
N LYS A 30 1.20 16.93 -1.84
CA LYS A 30 2.49 17.33 -2.42
C LYS A 30 3.56 17.36 -1.33
N GLU A 31 4.79 17.00 -1.69
CA GLU A 31 5.95 17.09 -0.81
C GLU A 31 6.24 18.55 -0.46
N THR A 32 6.48 18.83 0.81
CA THR A 32 6.90 20.16 1.28
C THR A 32 8.24 20.01 1.99
N THR A 33 9.23 20.79 1.57
CA THR A 33 10.53 20.89 2.25
C THR A 33 10.39 21.75 3.50
N LEU A 34 10.71 21.16 4.65
CA LEU A 34 10.69 21.86 5.93
C LEU A 34 12.03 22.57 6.12
N TYR A 35 12.02 23.90 6.06
CA TYR A 35 13.19 24.71 6.37
C TYR A 35 13.39 24.72 7.89
N VAL A 36 14.32 23.89 8.37
CA VAL A 36 14.81 23.98 9.75
C VAL A 36 15.84 25.12 9.79
N PRO A 37 15.57 26.26 10.45
CA PRO A 37 16.59 27.28 10.62
C PRO A 37 17.76 26.67 11.40
N PRO A 38 19.01 26.84 10.94
CA PRO A 38 20.17 26.34 11.67
C PRO A 38 20.25 27.02 13.05
N PRO A 39 20.64 26.30 14.12
CA PRO A 39 20.83 26.90 15.42
C PRO A 39 21.91 27.99 15.35
N ALA A 40 21.65 29.08 16.07
CA ALA A 40 22.47 30.28 16.15
C ALA A 40 23.94 30.00 16.58
N PRO A 41 24.88 30.93 16.29
CA PRO A 41 26.28 30.65 15.99
C PRO A 41 27.18 30.46 17.22
N VAL A 42 28.17 29.57 17.07
CA VAL A 42 29.37 29.44 17.92
C VAL A 42 30.54 30.01 17.08
N PRO A 43 31.50 30.75 17.66
CA PRO A 43 32.12 31.91 17.01
C PRO A 43 33.13 31.57 15.90
N GLU A 44 32.95 32.32 14.79
CA GLU A 44 33.95 33.08 14.04
C GLU A 44 35.34 32.47 13.83
N VAL A 45 35.53 31.87 12.66
CA VAL A 45 36.81 31.94 11.94
C VAL A 45 36.56 32.57 10.57
N GLU A 46 37.11 33.77 10.43
CA GLU A 46 37.22 34.60 9.25
C GLU A 46 37.66 33.80 8.00
N GLN A 47 36.86 33.86 6.93
CA GLN A 47 37.42 33.85 5.58
C GLN A 47 36.59 34.71 4.61
N SER A 48 37.04 35.96 4.56
CA SER A 48 36.92 36.98 3.51
C SER A 48 36.41 36.53 2.13
N ALA A 49 35.31 37.16 1.71
CA ALA A 49 35.00 37.66 0.36
C ALA A 49 35.38 36.79 -0.86
N GLN A 50 34.43 35.98 -1.35
CA GLN A 50 34.43 35.51 -2.74
C GLN A 50 33.07 35.75 -3.41
N LYS A 51 33.10 36.66 -4.39
CA LYS A 51 32.11 36.87 -5.46
C LYS A 51 31.58 35.53 -6.01
N PRO A 52 30.28 35.37 -6.34
CA PRO A 52 29.79 34.13 -6.95
C PRO A 52 30.41 33.96 -8.33
N THR A 53 31.49 33.18 -8.41
CA THR A 53 32.02 32.66 -9.67
C THR A 53 31.20 31.42 -10.01
N LEU A 54 30.58 31.46 -11.19
CA LEU A 54 29.92 30.33 -11.84
C LEU A 54 30.79 29.06 -11.71
N PRO A 55 30.31 27.94 -11.11
CA PRO A 55 31.13 26.75 -11.02
C PRO A 55 31.35 26.18 -12.42
N THR A 56 32.62 26.12 -12.82
CA THR A 56 33.10 25.39 -13.98
C THR A 56 32.59 23.94 -13.89
N PRO A 57 32.01 23.38 -14.97
CA PRO A 57 31.53 22.01 -14.96
C PRO A 57 32.70 21.05 -14.74
N ASN A 58 32.64 20.30 -13.64
CA ASN A 58 33.53 19.16 -13.42
C ASN A 58 33.34 18.15 -14.57
N PRO A 59 34.40 17.56 -15.12
CA PRO A 59 34.26 16.51 -16.12
C PRO A 59 33.51 15.34 -15.49
N LEU A 60 32.30 15.09 -16.01
CA LEU A 60 31.43 14.01 -15.57
C LEU A 60 32.20 12.69 -15.73
N THR A 61 32.38 11.95 -14.64
CA THR A 61 33.00 10.63 -14.69
C THR A 61 32.17 9.70 -15.57
N LYS A 62 32.84 8.79 -16.29
CA LYS A 62 32.18 7.86 -17.23
C LYS A 62 31.06 7.05 -16.57
N GLU A 63 31.21 6.68 -15.29
CA GLU A 63 30.15 6.01 -14.52
C GLU A 63 28.89 6.88 -14.33
N GLN A 64 29.03 8.20 -14.14
CA GLN A 64 27.86 9.08 -14.01
C GLN A 64 27.15 9.32 -15.34
N ILE A 65 27.88 9.27 -16.44
CA ILE A 65 27.30 9.31 -17.80
C ILE A 65 26.54 8.01 -18.05
N GLU A 66 27.15 6.86 -17.76
CA GLU A 66 26.52 5.54 -17.93
C GLU A 66 25.31 5.35 -17.02
N TRP A 67 25.35 5.82 -15.76
CA TRP A 67 24.20 5.77 -14.86
C TRP A 67 23.08 6.75 -15.27
N ARG A 68 23.41 7.85 -15.95
CA ARG A 68 22.42 8.76 -16.54
C ARG A 68 21.85 8.22 -17.84
N GLU A 69 22.63 7.60 -18.70
CA GLU A 69 22.18 6.98 -19.94
C GLU A 69 21.40 5.68 -19.69
N SER A 70 21.78 4.88 -18.70
CA SER A 70 21.01 3.72 -18.25
C SER A 70 19.61 4.13 -17.76
N ARG A 71 19.50 5.24 -17.02
CA ARG A 71 18.21 5.83 -16.63
C ARG A 71 17.46 6.55 -17.75
N ARG A 72 18.16 6.98 -18.82
CA ARG A 72 17.56 7.63 -20.00
C ARG A 72 17.09 6.61 -21.05
N ALA A 73 17.74 5.45 -21.11
CA ALA A 73 17.36 4.29 -21.93
C ALA A 73 16.20 3.50 -21.31
N THR A 74 16.06 3.51 -19.98
CA THR A 74 14.77 3.25 -19.30
C THR A 74 13.91 4.51 -19.26
N GLY A 75 13.94 5.27 -20.35
CA GLY A 75 13.06 6.40 -20.59
C GLY A 75 11.62 5.94 -20.54
N SER A 76 10.99 6.15 -19.39
CA SER A 76 9.60 6.55 -19.38
C SER A 76 9.51 7.76 -20.30
N ASN A 77 8.92 7.56 -21.48
CA ASN A 77 8.15 8.64 -22.11
C ASN A 77 7.34 9.33 -21.00
N PRO A 78 7.15 10.66 -20.99
CA PRO A 78 6.23 11.28 -20.05
C PRO A 78 4.90 10.53 -20.20
N LEU A 79 4.61 9.63 -19.26
CA LEU A 79 3.37 8.88 -19.22
C LEU A 79 2.30 9.96 -19.30
N SER A 80 1.38 9.81 -20.26
CA SER A 80 0.26 10.72 -20.36
C SER A 80 -0.35 10.82 -18.96
N PRO A 81 -0.75 12.01 -18.48
CA PRO A 81 -1.39 12.12 -17.17
C PRO A 81 -2.58 11.15 -17.00
N ALA A 82 -3.17 10.67 -18.10
CA ALA A 82 -4.13 9.57 -18.13
C ALA A 82 -3.54 8.21 -17.67
N ASP A 83 -2.34 7.86 -18.12
CA ASP A 83 -1.64 6.62 -17.78
C ASP A 83 -1.20 6.64 -16.30
N THR A 84 -0.72 7.78 -15.81
CA THR A 84 -0.32 7.94 -14.39
C THR A 84 -1.54 7.86 -13.47
N LEU A 85 -2.68 8.45 -13.85
CA LEU A 85 -3.93 8.33 -13.11
C LEU A 85 -4.47 6.91 -13.10
N GLN A 86 -4.37 6.19 -14.23
CA GLN A 86 -4.72 4.76 -14.26
C GLN A 86 -3.80 3.96 -13.35
N GLN A 87 -2.49 4.22 -13.38
CA GLN A 87 -1.52 3.51 -12.55
C GLN A 87 -1.78 3.73 -11.05
N ILE A 88 -2.10 4.97 -10.63
CA ILE A 88 -2.44 5.28 -9.24
C ILE A 88 -3.74 4.58 -8.82
N ARG A 89 -4.77 4.57 -9.68
CA ARG A 89 -6.03 3.87 -9.40
C ARG A 89 -5.83 2.36 -9.32
N GLN A 90 -5.03 1.78 -10.20
CA GLN A 90 -4.71 0.36 -10.20
C GLN A 90 -3.98 -0.03 -8.92
N GLN A 91 -2.95 0.73 -8.54
CA GLN A 91 -2.17 0.41 -7.34
C GLN A 91 -2.97 0.59 -6.03
N THR A 92 -3.84 1.60 -5.94
CA THR A 92 -4.67 1.81 -4.75
C THR A 92 -5.84 0.83 -4.67
N CYS A 93 -6.52 0.55 -5.79
CA CYS A 93 -7.64 -0.39 -5.85
C CYS A 93 -7.16 -1.82 -5.59
N TYR A 94 -6.06 -2.26 -6.21
CA TYR A 94 -5.59 -3.64 -6.07
C TYR A 94 -5.13 -3.96 -4.65
N LYS A 95 -4.48 -3.01 -3.97
CA LYS A 95 -4.03 -3.19 -2.57
C LYS A 95 -5.22 -3.28 -1.62
N THR A 96 -6.23 -2.43 -1.82
CA THR A 96 -7.46 -2.43 -1.02
C THR A 96 -8.29 -3.68 -1.28
N LEU A 97 -8.44 -4.10 -2.53
CA LEU A 97 -9.16 -5.32 -2.92
C LEU A 97 -8.47 -6.56 -2.36
N ARG A 98 -7.14 -6.65 -2.44
CA ARG A 98 -6.38 -7.78 -1.90
C ARG A 98 -6.51 -7.85 -0.39
N GLY A 99 -6.50 -6.71 0.30
CA GLY A 99 -6.79 -6.62 1.74
C GLY A 99 -8.22 -7.05 2.08
N LEU A 100 -9.22 -6.68 1.27
CA LEU A 100 -10.60 -7.08 1.46
C LEU A 100 -10.81 -8.59 1.24
N ILE A 101 -10.17 -9.16 0.21
CA ILE A 101 -10.19 -10.60 -0.04
C ILE A 101 -9.58 -11.36 1.14
N ASP A 102 -8.45 -10.88 1.67
CA ASP A 102 -7.79 -11.51 2.81
C ASP A 102 -8.63 -11.39 4.09
N LEU A 103 -9.28 -10.25 4.31
CA LEU A 103 -10.22 -10.04 5.42
C LEU A 103 -11.41 -10.99 5.35
N VAL A 104 -12.02 -11.15 4.18
CA VAL A 104 -13.12 -12.11 3.96
C VAL A 104 -12.63 -13.55 4.20
N GLN A 105 -11.44 -13.90 3.73
CA GLN A 105 -10.84 -15.21 3.98
C GLN A 105 -10.68 -15.46 5.50
N ILE A 106 -10.13 -14.49 6.25
CA ILE A 106 -10.01 -14.57 7.71
C ILE A 106 -11.38 -14.75 8.36
N LEU A 107 -12.40 -14.02 7.92
CA LEU A 107 -13.77 -14.16 8.43
C LEU A 107 -14.31 -15.59 8.26
N PHE A 108 -14.08 -16.20 7.10
CA PHE A 108 -14.44 -17.61 6.86
C PHE A 108 -13.68 -18.57 7.77
N PHE A 109 -12.38 -18.35 8.00
CA PHE A 109 -11.59 -19.15 8.94
C PHE A 109 -12.10 -19.02 10.37
N VAL A 110 -12.46 -17.80 10.80
CA VAL A 110 -13.05 -17.56 12.12
C VAL A 110 -14.41 -18.26 12.24
N ALA A 111 -15.27 -18.15 11.23
CA ALA A 111 -16.56 -18.82 11.21
C ALA A 111 -16.43 -20.35 11.25
N ALA A 112 -15.52 -20.92 10.45
CA ALA A 112 -15.21 -22.35 10.48
C ALA A 112 -14.65 -22.79 11.84
N GLY A 113 -13.74 -22.00 12.41
CA GLY A 113 -13.19 -22.23 13.75
C GLY A 113 -14.27 -22.22 14.83
N LEU A 114 -15.17 -21.23 14.81
CA LEU A 114 -16.31 -21.15 15.74
C LEU A 114 -17.30 -22.30 15.55
N ALA A 115 -17.54 -22.75 14.32
CA ALA A 115 -18.39 -23.90 14.05
C ALA A 115 -17.78 -25.18 14.67
N VAL A 116 -16.48 -25.42 14.48
CA VAL A 116 -15.78 -26.55 15.09
C VAL A 116 -15.76 -26.44 16.62
N LEU A 117 -15.52 -25.25 17.16
CA LEU A 117 -15.49 -24.99 18.60
C LEU A 117 -16.89 -25.18 19.22
N GLY A 118 -17.95 -24.75 18.53
CA GLY A 118 -19.34 -24.96 18.94
C GLY A 118 -19.74 -26.44 18.94
N VAL A 119 -19.31 -27.20 17.94
CA VAL A 119 -19.49 -28.66 17.90
C VAL A 119 -18.75 -29.34 19.05
N GLY A 120 -17.52 -28.92 19.33
CA GLY A 120 -16.74 -29.40 20.48
C GLY A 120 -17.43 -29.10 21.81
N ALA A 121 -17.86 -27.85 22.03
CA ALA A 121 -18.57 -27.45 23.24
C ALA A 121 -19.90 -28.21 23.41
N GLY A 122 -20.67 -28.39 22.34
CA GLY A 122 -21.92 -29.15 22.34
C GLY A 122 -21.72 -30.64 22.63
N PHE A 123 -20.56 -31.20 22.26
CA PHE A 123 -20.20 -32.58 22.60
C PHE A 123 -19.95 -32.76 24.11
N PHE A 124 -19.30 -31.79 24.76
CA PHE A 124 -18.98 -31.85 26.19
C PHE A 124 -20.11 -31.35 27.11
N ALA A 125 -21.08 -30.58 26.60
CA ALA A 125 -22.16 -29.97 27.39
C ALA A 125 -23.22 -30.96 27.94
N GLY A 126 -22.94 -32.26 28.01
CA GLY A 126 -23.79 -33.22 28.73
C GLY A 126 -25.19 -33.42 28.13
N SER A 127 -25.34 -33.25 26.81
CA SER A 127 -26.61 -33.52 26.13
C SER A 127 -27.00 -35.00 26.25
N ASP A 128 -28.25 -35.27 26.66
CA ASP A 128 -28.88 -36.60 26.73
C ASP A 128 -29.16 -37.22 25.33
N ALA A 129 -28.66 -36.58 24.26
CA ALA A 129 -28.83 -37.10 22.91
C ALA A 129 -28.18 -38.49 22.77
N PRO A 130 -28.83 -39.41 22.02
CA PRO A 130 -28.28 -40.73 21.77
C PRO A 130 -26.89 -40.62 21.13
N ALA A 131 -25.99 -41.54 21.48
CA ALA A 131 -24.60 -41.53 21.01
C ALA A 131 -24.48 -41.39 19.48
N ALA A 132 -25.40 -42.02 18.72
CA ALA A 132 -25.49 -41.89 17.28
C ALA A 132 -25.71 -40.43 16.81
N GLY A 133 -26.52 -39.64 17.52
CA GLY A 133 -26.77 -38.24 17.18
C GLY A 133 -25.53 -37.35 17.39
N LYS A 134 -24.68 -37.68 18.36
CA LYS A 134 -23.42 -36.95 18.64
C LYS A 134 -22.39 -37.15 17.54
N PHE A 135 -22.26 -38.36 17.00
CA PHE A 135 -21.35 -38.63 15.87
C PHE A 135 -21.78 -37.91 14.60
N VAL A 136 -23.09 -37.88 14.30
CA VAL A 136 -23.61 -37.18 13.12
C VAL A 136 -23.33 -35.67 13.18
N THR A 137 -23.49 -35.05 14.34
CA THR A 137 -23.20 -33.62 14.52
C THR A 137 -21.72 -33.30 14.33
N VAL A 138 -20.81 -34.17 14.80
CA VAL A 138 -19.36 -34.01 14.56
C VAL A 138 -19.02 -34.14 13.08
N ILE A 139 -19.57 -35.14 12.40
CA ILE A 139 -19.31 -35.36 10.96
C ILE A 139 -19.82 -34.18 10.12
N ILE A 140 -21.04 -33.70 10.40
CA ILE A 140 -21.61 -32.53 9.72
C ILE A 140 -20.77 -31.27 10.01
N GLY A 141 -20.33 -31.09 11.25
CA GLY A 141 -19.44 -30.00 11.65
C GLY A 141 -18.14 -29.97 10.87
N ILE A 142 -17.45 -31.12 10.78
CA ILE A 142 -16.19 -31.24 10.03
C ILE A 142 -16.43 -31.05 8.52
N ALA A 143 -17.46 -31.69 7.97
CA ALA A 143 -17.78 -31.57 6.55
C ALA A 143 -18.12 -30.13 6.14
N SER A 144 -18.92 -29.42 6.95
CA SER A 144 -19.26 -28.02 6.72
C SER A 144 -18.04 -27.11 6.81
N ALA A 145 -17.17 -27.29 7.81
CA ALA A 145 -15.92 -26.54 7.91
C ALA A 145 -15.02 -26.76 6.68
N PHE A 146 -14.91 -28.00 6.21
CA PHE A 146 -14.15 -28.31 5.00
C PHE A 146 -14.71 -27.63 3.76
N ILE A 147 -16.04 -27.65 3.59
CA ILE A 147 -16.72 -26.96 2.47
C ILE A 147 -16.46 -25.45 2.51
N LEU A 148 -16.53 -24.81 3.69
CA LEU A 148 -16.25 -23.38 3.83
C LEU A 148 -14.81 -23.03 3.43
N ILE A 149 -13.83 -23.87 3.78
CA ILE A 149 -12.44 -23.66 3.40
C ILE A 149 -12.27 -23.76 1.87
N VAL A 150 -12.83 -24.79 1.24
CA VAL A 150 -12.76 -24.96 -0.22
C VAL A 150 -13.45 -23.79 -0.93
N LEU A 151 -14.61 -23.36 -0.44
CA LEU A 151 -15.34 -22.22 -1.00
C LEU A 151 -14.54 -20.92 -0.88
N ALA A 152 -13.84 -20.69 0.24
CA ALA A 152 -12.96 -19.54 0.40
C ALA A 152 -11.78 -19.56 -0.59
N ILE A 153 -11.18 -20.73 -0.84
CA ILE A 153 -10.09 -20.88 -1.82
C ILE A 153 -10.64 -20.63 -3.24
N ALA A 154 -11.79 -21.20 -3.59
CA ALA A 154 -12.41 -21.03 -4.89
C ALA A 154 -12.82 -19.56 -5.14
N TRP A 155 -13.40 -18.90 -4.13
CA TRP A 155 -13.74 -17.48 -4.20
C TRP A 155 -12.52 -16.61 -4.48
N LYS A 156 -11.38 -16.90 -3.85
CA LYS A 156 -10.12 -16.18 -4.09
C LYS A 156 -9.68 -16.26 -5.55
N GLN A 157 -9.76 -17.44 -6.15
CA GLN A 157 -9.42 -17.63 -7.57
C GLN A 157 -10.41 -16.89 -8.49
N ALA A 158 -11.70 -16.96 -8.19
CA ALA A 158 -12.74 -16.27 -8.95
C ALA A 158 -12.58 -14.74 -8.89
N ALA A 159 -12.25 -14.19 -7.71
CA ALA A 159 -12.02 -12.76 -7.54
C ALA A 159 -10.82 -12.26 -8.35
N LEU A 160 -9.73 -13.02 -8.40
CA LEU A 160 -8.55 -12.67 -9.20
C LEU A 160 -8.86 -12.67 -10.70
N LEU A 161 -9.64 -13.65 -11.17
CA LEU A 161 -10.06 -13.74 -12.57
C LEU A 161 -10.95 -12.55 -12.97
N LEU A 162 -11.86 -12.14 -12.10
CA LEU A 162 -12.72 -10.97 -12.31
C LEU A 162 -11.93 -9.67 -12.49
N VAL A 163 -10.85 -9.50 -11.71
CA VAL A 163 -9.98 -8.33 -11.83
C VAL A 163 -9.22 -8.34 -13.16
N ASP A 164 -8.71 -9.50 -13.58
CA ASP A 164 -7.98 -9.62 -14.85
C ASP A 164 -8.87 -9.31 -16.07
N ILE A 165 -10.14 -9.74 -16.03
CA ILE A 165 -11.14 -9.38 -17.05
C ILE A 165 -11.39 -7.86 -17.05
N ALA A 166 -11.54 -7.25 -15.89
CA ALA A 166 -11.77 -5.81 -15.78
C ALA A 166 -10.58 -5.00 -16.35
N ASP A 167 -9.34 -5.44 -16.09
CA ASP A 167 -8.13 -4.83 -16.65
C ASP A 167 -8.06 -4.97 -18.17
N CYS A 168 -8.42 -6.14 -18.71
CA CYS A 168 -8.50 -6.35 -20.16
C CYS A 168 -9.52 -5.42 -20.83
N GLN A 169 -10.70 -5.22 -20.22
CA GLN A 169 -11.73 -4.34 -20.76
C GLN A 169 -11.28 -2.87 -20.82
N ILE A 170 -10.63 -2.39 -19.75
CA ILE A 170 -10.11 -1.01 -19.69
C ILE A 170 -9.03 -0.80 -20.76
N ARG A 171 -8.13 -1.77 -20.96
CA ARG A 171 -7.06 -1.69 -21.97
C ARG A 171 -7.62 -1.68 -23.39
N LEU A 172 -8.65 -2.48 -23.67
CA LEU A 172 -9.32 -2.48 -24.97
C LEU A 172 -10.06 -1.16 -25.23
N ALA A 173 -10.74 -0.62 -24.21
CA ALA A 173 -11.41 0.68 -24.32
C ALA A 173 -10.43 1.85 -24.56
N GLY A 174 -9.22 1.78 -24.00
CA GLY A 174 -8.17 2.78 -24.21
C GLY A 174 -7.56 2.76 -25.62
N LYS A 175 -7.54 1.61 -26.30
CA LYS A 175 -6.94 1.46 -27.65
C LYS A 175 -7.81 2.02 -28.79
N ASN A 176 -9.10 2.22 -28.54
CA ASN A 176 -10.07 2.76 -29.51
C ASN A 176 -10.26 4.28 -29.43
N ARG A 177 -9.44 4.98 -28.64
CA ARG A 177 -9.38 6.46 -28.59
C ARG A 177 -8.07 6.95 -29.20
#